data_AF-A0A1V6GN51-F1
#
_entry.id   AF-A0A1V6GN51-F1
#
_cell.length_a   1.000
_cell.length_b   1.000
_cell.length_c   1.000
_cell.angle_alpha   90.00
_cell.angle_beta   90.00
_cell.angle_gamma   90.00
#
_symmetry.space_group_name_H-M   'P 1'
#
loop_
_entity.id
_entity.type
_entity.pdbx_description
1 polymer ?
#
loop_
_entity_poly.entity_id
_entity_poly.type
_entity_poly.pdbx_seq_one_letter_code
_entity_poly.pdbx_strand_id
1 'polypeptide(L)'
;MAIGCGLCSATGTLIPPIVTGEAADLVKDTGAVVVLLGVVVSLVGIALVGLAGKSKEAELSDEQKRQAVAEFDFKKGMLVALFSGIASAGMNFGLQSGDVLQEAAVRGGTLSKWQGIPVLVVVLLGGFMVNVVWCLQQNMKNKTLGDYTKSGAPVVSNIFFAGLAGVIWAMQFVCQKMGEPAMGDLAYVGFAIVMGSAIFFSSLVGVLLGEWKGVGARTKTLLGLGIVTLLVSFSVMSYGYKLTEQAKLPEVQAERAVQDALNAVQRMQNS
;
A
#
# COMPACT_ATOMS: atom_id res chain seq x y z
N MET A 1 13.09 1.19 -2.55
CA MET A 1 11.75 1.62 -2.10
C MET A 1 10.70 1.37 -3.18
N ALA A 2 10.67 2.14 -4.29
CA ALA A 2 9.60 2.06 -5.29
C ALA A 2 9.31 0.66 -5.88
N ILE A 3 10.34 -0.12 -6.21
CA ILE A 3 10.16 -1.49 -6.74
C ILE A 3 9.52 -2.42 -5.70
N GLY A 4 10.01 -2.38 -4.45
CA GLY A 4 9.46 -3.18 -3.36
C GLY A 4 8.03 -2.79 -3.01
N CYS A 5 7.73 -1.49 -2.94
CA CYS A 5 6.39 -0.99 -2.69
C CYS A 5 5.43 -1.28 -3.85
N GLY A 6 5.87 -1.18 -5.10
CA GLY A 6 5.06 -1.52 -6.28
C GLY A 6 4.73 -3.01 -6.32
N LEU A 7 5.71 -3.86 -6.05
CA LEU A 7 5.50 -5.30 -5.97
C LEU A 7 4.61 -5.68 -4.80
N CYS A 8 4.82 -5.08 -3.62
CA CYS A 8 3.97 -5.26 -2.45
C CYS A 8 2.54 -4.78 -2.71
N SER A 9 2.36 -3.65 -3.38
CA SER A 9 1.04 -3.14 -3.77
C SER A 9 0.34 -4.08 -4.74
N ALA A 10 1.04 -4.55 -5.78
CA ALA A 10 0.46 -5.46 -6.79
C ALA A 10 0.10 -6.80 -6.17
N THR A 11 1.04 -7.43 -5.47
CA THR A 11 0.86 -8.75 -4.86
C THR A 11 -0.12 -8.69 -3.69
N GLY A 12 -0.03 -7.66 -2.84
CA GLY A 12 -0.94 -7.44 -1.73
C GLY A 12 -2.37 -7.17 -2.16
N THR A 13 -2.60 -6.52 -3.31
CA THR A 13 -3.96 -6.20 -3.76
C THR A 13 -4.60 -7.30 -4.60
N LEU A 14 -3.81 -7.97 -5.45
CA LEU A 14 -4.33 -8.94 -6.41
C LEU A 14 -4.33 -10.38 -5.88
N ILE A 15 -3.34 -10.76 -5.07
CA ILE A 15 -3.21 -12.17 -4.66
C ILE A 15 -4.27 -12.58 -3.62
N PRO A 16 -4.62 -11.79 -2.59
CA PRO A 16 -5.60 -12.23 -1.61
C PRO A 16 -6.94 -12.65 -2.22
N PRO A 17 -7.61 -11.86 -3.08
CA PRO A 17 -8.87 -12.28 -3.71
C PRO A 17 -8.72 -13.52 -4.59
N ILE A 18 -7.56 -13.71 -5.24
CA ILE A 18 -7.29 -14.90 -6.07
C ILE A 18 -7.19 -16.16 -5.21
N VAL A 19 -6.51 -16.06 -4.07
CA VAL A 19 -6.25 -17.20 -3.17
C VAL A 19 -7.47 -17.54 -2.32
N THR A 20 -8.31 -16.56 -1.96
CA THR A 20 -9.57 -16.80 -1.22
C THR A 20 -10.70 -17.33 -2.11
N GLY A 21 -10.50 -17.41 -3.43
CA GLY A 21 -11.53 -17.84 -4.38
C GLY A 21 -12.51 -16.74 -4.78
N GLU A 22 -12.25 -15.51 -4.36
CA GLU A 22 -13.04 -14.30 -4.62
C GLU A 22 -12.53 -13.54 -5.86
N ALA A 23 -11.78 -14.20 -6.75
CA ALA A 23 -11.25 -13.58 -7.97
C ALA A 23 -12.35 -13.00 -8.86
N ALA A 24 -13.56 -13.59 -8.82
CA ALA A 24 -14.73 -13.08 -9.53
C ALA A 24 -15.16 -11.70 -9.03
N ASP A 25 -14.93 -11.37 -7.75
CA ASP A 25 -15.29 -10.07 -7.17
C ASP A 25 -14.46 -8.92 -7.75
N LEU A 26 -13.28 -9.21 -8.29
CA LEU A 26 -12.42 -8.23 -8.97
C LEU A 26 -13.07 -7.66 -10.25
N VAL A 27 -13.98 -8.41 -10.87
CA VAL A 27 -14.62 -8.10 -12.16
C VAL A 27 -16.13 -8.24 -12.14
N LYS A 28 -16.74 -8.32 -10.95
CA LYS A 28 -18.17 -8.60 -10.76
C LYS A 28 -19.08 -7.53 -11.34
N ASP A 29 -18.63 -6.27 -11.33
CA ASP A 29 -19.39 -5.14 -11.82
C ASP A 29 -18.48 -4.08 -12.46
N THR A 30 -19.09 -3.15 -13.20
CA THR A 30 -18.37 -2.08 -13.89
C THR A 30 -17.55 -1.22 -12.94
N GLY A 31 -18.03 -0.99 -11.70
CA GLY A 31 -17.27 -0.25 -10.70
C GLY A 31 -16.03 -1.02 -10.23
N ALA A 32 -16.15 -2.32 -9.94
CA ALA A 32 -15.02 -3.19 -9.59
C ALA A 32 -13.94 -3.20 -10.69
N VAL A 33 -14.34 -3.28 -11.97
CA VAL A 33 -13.42 -3.20 -13.12
C VAL A 33 -12.73 -1.83 -13.18
N VAL A 34 -13.47 -0.74 -12.99
CA VAL A 34 -12.90 0.62 -12.99
C VAL A 34 -11.92 0.82 -11.83
N VAL A 35 -12.23 0.30 -10.64
CA VAL A 35 -11.32 0.34 -9.49
C VAL A 35 -10.06 -0.49 -9.79
N LEU A 36 -10.20 -1.68 -10.37
CA LEU A 36 -9.06 -2.51 -10.78
C LEU A 36 -8.17 -1.81 -11.82
N LEU A 37 -8.76 -1.13 -12.80
CA LEU A 37 -8.02 -0.27 -13.73
C LEU A 37 -7.25 0.83 -12.97
N GLY A 38 -7.89 1.45 -11.98
CA GLY A 38 -7.24 2.41 -11.09
C GLY A 38 -6.02 1.83 -10.37
N VAL A 39 -6.08 0.59 -9.89
CA VAL A 39 -4.92 -0.13 -9.30
C VAL A 39 -3.81 -0.32 -10.33
N VAL A 40 -4.13 -0.75 -11.56
CA VAL A 40 -3.14 -0.90 -12.63
C VAL A 40 -2.44 0.42 -12.93
N VAL A 41 -3.21 1.52 -13.02
CA VAL A 41 -2.66 2.86 -13.22
C VAL A 41 -1.76 3.27 -12.04
N SER A 42 -2.12 2.89 -10.80
CA SER A 42 -1.30 3.17 -9.62
C SER A 42 0.07 2.50 -9.74
N LEU A 43 0.11 1.24 -10.16
CA LEU A 43 1.34 0.48 -10.36
C LEU A 43 2.23 1.12 -11.44
N VAL A 44 1.64 1.63 -12.52
CA VAL A 44 2.38 2.39 -13.54
C VAL A 44 2.98 3.66 -12.93
N GLY A 45 2.21 4.40 -12.12
CA GLY A 45 2.70 5.58 -11.42
C GLY A 45 3.88 5.27 -10.48
N ILE A 46 3.78 4.19 -9.71
CA ILE A 46 4.86 3.70 -8.83
C ILE A 46 6.11 3.36 -9.65
N ALA A 47 5.94 2.67 -10.78
CA ALA A 47 7.05 2.34 -11.66
C ALA A 47 7.74 3.59 -12.21
N LEU A 48 6.98 4.60 -12.65
CA LEU A 48 7.53 5.88 -13.14
C LEU A 48 8.32 6.63 -12.08
N VAL A 49 7.79 6.74 -10.84
CA VAL A 49 8.52 7.34 -9.71
C VAL A 49 9.78 6.53 -9.38
N GLY A 50 9.71 5.20 -9.43
CA GLY A 50 10.87 4.33 -9.25
C GLY A 50 11.95 4.52 -10.30
N LEU A 51 11.54 4.68 -11.57
CA LEU A 51 12.45 4.99 -12.68
C LEU A 51 13.08 6.38 -12.52
N ALA A 52 12.33 7.36 -11.99
CA ALA A 52 12.87 8.67 -11.65
C ALA A 52 13.95 8.57 -10.56
N GLY A 53 13.70 7.77 -9.52
CA GLY A 53 14.71 7.50 -8.48
C GLY A 53 15.97 6.85 -9.03
N LYS A 54 15.84 5.85 -9.91
CA LYS A 54 16.98 5.21 -10.58
C LYS A 54 17.73 6.18 -11.51
N SER A 55 17.01 7.04 -12.23
CA SER A 55 17.61 8.05 -13.10
C SER A 55 18.42 9.07 -12.29
N LYS A 56 17.88 9.54 -11.15
CA LYS A 56 18.59 10.39 -10.19
C LYS A 56 19.88 9.73 -9.69
N GLU A 57 19.83 8.45 -9.34
CA GLU A 57 20.99 7.70 -8.87
C GLU A 57 22.06 7.53 -9.96
N ALA A 58 21.64 7.35 -11.22
CA ALA A 58 22.55 7.27 -12.36
C ALA A 58 23.27 8.60 -12.66
N GLU A 59 22.61 9.73 -12.43
CA GLU A 59 23.14 11.10 -12.62
C GLU A 59 24.16 11.52 -11.55
N LEU A 60 24.27 10.80 -10.43
CA LEU A 60 25.30 11.04 -9.41
C LEU A 60 26.67 10.54 -9.92
N SER A 61 27.72 11.33 -9.70
CA SER A 61 29.11 10.97 -10.02
C SER A 61 29.61 9.77 -9.21
N ASP A 62 30.61 9.03 -9.71
CA ASP A 62 31.19 7.87 -9.01
C ASP A 62 31.80 8.23 -7.63
N GLU A 63 32.30 9.46 -7.46
CA GLU A 63 32.73 10.02 -6.16
C GLU A 63 31.55 10.13 -5.17
N GLN A 64 30.38 10.58 -5.62
CA GLN A 64 29.17 10.73 -4.80
C GLN A 64 28.49 9.38 -4.52
N LYS A 65 28.57 8.42 -5.46
CA LYS A 65 28.11 7.04 -5.26
C LYS A 65 28.93 6.30 -4.20
N ARG A 66 30.24 6.54 -4.14
CA ARG A 66 31.14 5.93 -3.14
C ARG A 66 31.01 6.52 -1.73
N GLN A 67 30.65 7.80 -1.59
CA GLN A 67 30.40 8.41 -0.28
C GLN A 67 29.08 7.95 0.36
N ALA A 68 28.09 7.52 -0.45
CA ALA A 68 26.80 7.07 0.07
C ALA A 68 26.81 5.62 0.56
N VAL A 69 27.47 4.67 -0.14
CA VAL A 69 27.61 3.27 0.32
C VAL A 69 28.81 2.59 -0.36
N ALA A 70 29.88 2.29 0.37
CA ALA A 70 31.04 1.54 -0.16
C ALA A 70 30.75 0.06 -0.48
N GLU A 71 29.58 -0.45 -0.09
CA GLU A 71 29.18 -1.86 -0.11
C GLU A 71 27.87 -2.15 -0.88
N PHE A 72 27.35 -1.22 -1.69
CA PHE A 72 26.07 -1.42 -2.38
C PHE A 72 26.21 -2.31 -3.62
N ASP A 73 25.98 -3.60 -3.45
CA ASP A 73 25.78 -4.52 -4.56
C ASP A 73 24.34 -4.42 -5.07
N PHE A 74 24.17 -3.76 -6.23
CA PHE A 74 22.87 -3.55 -6.86
C PHE A 74 22.10 -4.87 -7.08
N LYS A 75 22.78 -5.99 -7.38
CA LYS A 75 22.12 -7.29 -7.57
C LYS A 75 21.55 -7.81 -6.26
N LYS A 76 22.32 -7.72 -5.16
CA LYS A 76 21.84 -8.12 -3.82
C LYS A 76 20.71 -7.22 -3.35
N GLY A 77 20.83 -5.89 -3.54
CA GLY A 77 19.78 -4.93 -3.22
C GLY A 77 18.48 -5.20 -3.98
N MET A 78 18.57 -5.55 -5.28
CA MET A 78 17.41 -5.90 -6.09
C MET A 78 16.75 -7.20 -5.62
N LEU A 79 17.53 -8.25 -5.31
CA LEU A 79 16.99 -9.51 -4.78
C LEU A 79 16.26 -9.29 -3.45
N VAL A 80 16.85 -8.52 -2.54
CA VAL A 80 16.21 -8.17 -1.25
C VAL A 80 14.94 -7.35 -1.49
N ALA A 81 14.93 -6.41 -2.43
CA ALA A 81 13.74 -5.61 -2.76
C ALA A 81 12.60 -6.46 -3.34
N LEU A 82 12.90 -7.43 -4.20
CA LEU A 82 11.92 -8.37 -4.75
C LEU A 82 11.35 -9.29 -3.67
N PHE A 83 12.22 -9.92 -2.88
CA PHE A 83 11.80 -10.81 -1.82
C PHE A 83 10.98 -10.08 -0.75
N SER A 84 11.45 -8.92 -0.29
CA SER A 84 10.73 -8.10 0.69
C SER A 84 9.42 -7.58 0.14
N GLY A 85 9.33 -7.21 -1.15
CA GLY A 85 8.09 -6.78 -1.78
C GLY A 85 7.00 -7.87 -1.73
N ILE A 86 7.34 -9.11 -2.12
CA ILE A 86 6.41 -10.24 -2.09
C ILE A 86 6.09 -10.63 -0.64
N ALA A 87 7.11 -10.76 0.21
CA ALA A 87 6.91 -11.12 1.62
C ALA A 87 6.05 -10.10 2.37
N SER A 88 6.16 -8.81 2.03
CA SER A 88 5.36 -7.74 2.64
C SER A 88 3.88 -7.83 2.28
N ALA A 89 3.51 -8.48 1.17
CA ALA A 89 2.11 -8.79 0.87
C ALA A 89 1.46 -9.67 1.95
N GLY A 90 2.26 -10.50 2.65
CA GLY A 90 1.80 -11.30 3.79
C GLY A 90 1.16 -10.48 4.91
N MET A 91 1.58 -9.22 5.08
CA MET A 91 0.90 -8.31 6.01
C MET A 91 -0.54 -8.07 5.58
N ASN A 92 -0.80 -7.83 4.29
CA ASN A 92 -2.16 -7.61 3.80
C ASN A 92 -3.03 -8.86 3.91
N PHE A 93 -2.45 -10.06 3.69
CA PHE A 93 -3.15 -11.32 3.99
C PHE A 93 -3.60 -11.37 5.45
N GLY A 94 -2.69 -11.10 6.40
CA GLY A 94 -3.04 -11.05 7.82
C GLY A 94 -4.12 -10.00 8.14
N LEU A 95 -4.09 -8.86 7.46
CA LEU A 95 -5.11 -7.81 7.61
C LEU A 95 -6.49 -8.25 7.09
N GLN A 96 -6.55 -8.98 5.99
CA GLN A 96 -7.81 -9.44 5.40
C GLN A 96 -8.38 -10.68 6.09
N SER A 97 -7.54 -11.56 6.65
CA SER A 97 -8.00 -12.75 7.40
C SER A 97 -8.50 -12.44 8.82
N GLY A 98 -8.92 -11.20 9.08
CA GLY A 98 -9.24 -10.70 10.42
C GLY A 98 -10.70 -10.83 10.84
N ASP A 99 -11.58 -11.36 10.01
CA ASP A 99 -13.05 -11.26 10.17
C ASP A 99 -13.54 -11.76 11.53
N VAL A 100 -13.02 -12.89 12.01
CA VAL A 100 -13.38 -13.44 13.32
C VAL A 100 -13.09 -12.46 14.46
N LEU A 101 -11.97 -11.74 14.39
CA LEU A 101 -11.63 -10.71 15.37
C LEU A 101 -12.51 -9.47 15.22
N GLN A 102 -12.83 -9.08 13.98
CA GLN A 102 -13.71 -7.93 13.72
C GLN A 102 -15.13 -8.19 14.25
N GLU A 103 -15.69 -9.36 13.95
CA GLU A 103 -17.00 -9.78 14.45
C GLU A 103 -17.03 -9.84 15.97
N ALA A 104 -16.00 -10.42 16.60
CA ALA A 104 -15.89 -10.48 18.05
C ALA A 104 -15.85 -9.07 18.67
N ALA A 105 -15.13 -8.13 18.05
CA ALA A 105 -15.07 -6.74 18.50
C ALA A 105 -16.44 -6.05 18.45
N VAL A 106 -17.18 -6.24 17.35
CA VAL A 106 -18.53 -5.68 17.18
C VAL A 106 -19.50 -6.31 18.19
N ARG A 107 -19.46 -7.64 18.38
CA ARG A 107 -20.25 -8.33 19.41
C ARG A 107 -19.93 -7.83 20.82
N GLY A 108 -18.68 -7.43 21.07
CA GLY A 108 -18.24 -6.80 22.31
C GLY A 108 -18.66 -5.33 22.48
N GLY A 109 -19.42 -4.75 21.53
CA GLY A 109 -19.92 -3.37 21.59
C GLY A 109 -19.01 -2.34 20.90
N THR A 110 -18.00 -2.76 20.16
CA THR A 110 -17.16 -1.84 19.37
C THR A 110 -17.95 -1.31 18.18
N LEU A 111 -17.88 0.00 17.93
CA LEU A 111 -18.48 0.60 16.74
C LEU A 111 -17.87 -0.03 15.48
N SER A 112 -18.70 -0.30 14.45
CA SER A 112 -18.24 -0.92 13.19
C SER A 112 -17.04 -0.20 12.57
N LYS A 113 -16.96 1.13 12.69
CA LYS A 113 -15.80 1.93 12.26
C LYS A 113 -14.45 1.47 12.84
N TRP A 114 -14.43 0.92 14.05
CA TRP A 114 -13.22 0.51 14.77
C TRP A 114 -13.03 -1.01 14.81
N GLN A 115 -13.88 -1.78 14.12
CA GLN A 115 -13.85 -3.24 14.15
C GLN A 115 -12.53 -3.85 13.67
N GLY A 116 -11.80 -3.15 12.78
CA GLY A 116 -10.52 -3.60 12.23
C GLY A 116 -9.30 -3.41 13.15
N ILE A 117 -9.42 -2.66 14.25
CA ILE A 117 -8.27 -2.34 15.13
C ILE A 117 -7.65 -3.58 15.80
N PRO A 118 -8.43 -4.54 16.33
CA PRO A 118 -7.86 -5.74 16.95
C PRO A 118 -7.02 -6.59 15.98
N VAL A 119 -7.38 -6.58 14.69
CA VAL A 119 -6.60 -7.27 13.63
C VAL A 119 -5.20 -6.66 13.51
N LEU A 120 -5.10 -5.33 13.59
CA LEU A 120 -3.81 -4.63 13.57
C LEU A 120 -2.91 -5.06 14.71
N VAL A 121 -3.45 -5.24 15.92
CA VAL A 121 -2.67 -5.65 17.09
C VAL A 121 -1.97 -6.99 16.82
N VAL A 122 -2.70 -7.97 16.29
CA VAL A 122 -2.16 -9.32 16.02
C VAL A 122 -1.13 -9.28 14.88
N VAL A 123 -1.47 -8.62 13.77
CA VAL A 123 -0.60 -8.58 12.58
C VAL A 123 0.69 -7.79 12.87
N LEU A 124 0.59 -6.64 13.53
CA LEU A 124 1.75 -5.82 13.88
C LEU A 124 2.60 -6.47 14.97
N LEU A 125 2.01 -7.21 15.90
CA LEU A 125 2.77 -7.99 16.89
C LEU A 125 3.66 -9.03 16.22
N GLY A 126 3.16 -9.73 15.21
CA GLY A 126 3.96 -10.67 14.41
C GLY A 126 5.19 -10.00 13.78
N GLY A 127 4.99 -8.85 13.11
CA GLY A 127 6.08 -8.06 12.54
C GLY A 127 7.05 -7.53 13.59
N PHE A 128 6.54 -7.09 14.75
CA PHE A 128 7.33 -6.63 15.87
C PHE A 128 8.24 -7.73 16.42
N MET A 129 7.72 -8.94 16.64
CA MET A 129 8.51 -10.05 17.19
C MET A 129 9.71 -10.40 16.29
N VAL A 130 9.48 -10.48 14.97
CA VAL A 130 10.56 -10.74 14.01
C VAL A 130 11.61 -9.63 14.05
N ASN A 131 11.18 -8.37 14.05
CA ASN A 131 12.08 -7.21 14.09
C ASN A 131 12.87 -7.14 15.41
N VAL A 132 12.23 -7.35 16.56
CA VAL A 132 12.91 -7.33 17.87
C VAL A 132 13.94 -8.44 17.96
N VAL A 133 13.59 -9.67 17.58
CA VAL A 133 14.54 -10.80 17.62
C VAL A 133 15.74 -10.50 16.72
N TRP A 134 15.50 -10.02 15.50
CA TRP A 134 16.58 -9.68 14.58
C TRP A 134 17.47 -8.54 15.09
N CYS A 135 16.87 -7.44 15.55
CA CYS A 135 17.59 -6.29 16.08
C CYS A 135 18.41 -6.64 17.32
N LEU A 136 17.87 -7.43 18.24
CA LEU A 136 18.59 -7.90 19.43
C LEU A 136 19.77 -8.80 19.05
N GLN A 137 19.57 -9.74 18.13
CA GLN A 137 20.65 -10.58 17.62
C GLN A 137 21.77 -9.76 16.98
N GLN A 138 21.43 -8.72 16.19
CA GLN A 138 22.42 -7.84 15.58
C GLN A 138 23.14 -6.96 16.61
N ASN A 139 22.41 -6.42 17.59
CA ASN A 139 23.01 -5.64 18.68
C ASN A 139 24.00 -6.47 19.50
N MET A 140 23.68 -7.74 19.75
CA MET A 140 24.59 -8.67 20.44
C MET A 140 25.83 -8.97 19.59
N LYS A 141 25.66 -9.27 18.29
CA LYS A 141 26.77 -9.57 17.39
C LYS A 141 27.72 -8.39 17.22
N ASN A 142 27.18 -7.19 17.07
CA ASN A 142 27.95 -5.96 16.83
C ASN A 142 28.39 -5.24 18.13
N LYS A 143 28.02 -5.78 19.30
CA LYS A 143 28.34 -5.22 20.63
C LYS A 143 27.89 -3.77 20.83
N THR A 144 26.81 -3.37 20.17
CA THR A 144 26.24 -2.00 20.21
C THR A 144 25.23 -1.80 21.34
N LEU A 145 25.02 -2.79 22.22
CA LEU A 145 24.11 -2.66 23.36
C LEU A 145 24.49 -1.53 24.32
N GLY A 146 25.79 -1.20 24.42
CA GLY A 146 26.26 -0.07 25.23
C GLY A 146 25.91 1.31 24.66
N ASP A 147 25.52 1.40 23.38
CA ASP A 147 25.16 2.68 22.75
C ASP A 147 23.84 3.23 23.30
N TYR A 148 22.97 2.38 23.83
CA TYR A 148 21.73 2.79 24.50
C TYR A 148 21.95 3.46 25.86
N THR A 149 23.15 3.38 26.44
CA THR A 149 23.49 3.98 27.74
C THR A 149 24.69 4.91 27.66
N LYS A 150 25.11 5.28 26.44
CA LYS A 150 26.34 6.05 26.22
C LYS A 150 26.20 7.49 26.72
N SER A 151 27.01 7.84 27.71
CA SER A 151 27.11 9.18 28.26
C SER A 151 27.54 10.18 27.17
N GLY A 152 26.72 11.19 26.90
CA GLY A 152 27.00 12.23 25.89
C GLY A 152 26.24 12.07 24.56
N ALA A 153 25.49 10.99 24.35
CA ALA A 153 24.53 10.89 23.26
C ALA A 153 23.13 11.34 23.71
N PRO A 154 22.30 11.99 22.86
CA PRO A 154 20.94 12.38 23.21
C PRO A 154 19.99 11.16 23.15
N VAL A 155 20.25 10.15 23.98
CA VAL A 155 19.55 8.85 23.97
C VAL A 155 18.03 9.02 24.11
N VAL A 156 17.58 9.87 25.05
CA VAL A 156 16.16 10.12 25.27
C VAL A 156 15.50 10.70 24.02
N SER A 157 16.16 11.68 23.38
CA SER A 157 15.66 12.29 22.15
C SER A 157 15.60 11.29 21.00
N ASN A 158 16.62 10.44 20.87
CA ASN A 158 16.67 9.42 19.82
C ASN A 158 15.55 8.39 20.00
N ILE A 159 15.33 7.92 21.23
CA ILE A 159 14.22 6.99 21.55
C ILE A 159 12.87 7.67 21.27
N PHE A 160 12.71 8.92 21.67
CA PHE A 160 11.48 9.68 21.43
C PHE A 160 11.18 9.84 19.93
N PHE A 161 12.14 10.29 19.13
CA PHE A 161 11.95 10.45 17.69
C PHE A 161 11.77 9.13 16.96
N ALA A 162 12.48 8.06 17.37
CA ALA A 162 12.27 6.72 16.83
C ALA A 162 10.87 6.18 17.16
N GLY A 163 10.41 6.36 18.40
CA GLY A 163 9.05 6.01 18.81
C GLY A 163 7.99 6.79 18.03
N LEU A 164 8.19 8.11 17.87
CA LEU A 164 7.29 8.96 17.10
C LEU A 164 7.22 8.52 15.63
N ALA A 165 8.35 8.22 15.00
CA ALA A 165 8.39 7.69 13.65
C ALA A 165 7.63 6.36 13.53
N GLY A 166 7.77 5.46 14.52
CA GLY A 166 7.03 4.20 14.59
C GLY A 166 5.52 4.41 14.74
N VAL A 167 5.09 5.36 15.58
CA VAL A 167 3.66 5.70 15.76
C VAL A 167 3.07 6.28 14.47
N ILE A 168 3.78 7.21 13.81
CA ILE A 168 3.36 7.79 12.54
C ILE A 168 3.25 6.70 11.46
N TRP A 169 4.22 5.78 11.43
CA TRP A 169 4.19 4.65 10.51
C TRP A 169 3.00 3.73 10.80
N ALA A 170 2.70 3.38 12.05
CA ALA A 170 1.57 2.52 12.38
C ALA A 170 0.21 3.20 12.10
N MET A 171 0.14 4.52 12.23
CA MET A 171 -1.07 5.31 12.00
C MET A 171 -1.64 5.13 10.58
N GLN A 172 -0.78 4.86 9.58
CA GLN A 172 -1.24 4.61 8.21
C GLN A 172 -2.22 3.41 8.14
N PHE A 173 -1.94 2.35 8.89
CA PHE A 173 -2.77 1.14 8.92
C PHE A 173 -4.02 1.32 9.78
N VAL A 174 -3.95 2.15 10.83
CA VAL A 174 -5.13 2.55 11.61
C VAL A 174 -6.12 3.29 10.72
N CYS A 175 -5.66 4.28 9.96
CA CYS A 175 -6.50 5.02 9.01
C CYS A 175 -7.08 4.09 7.93
N GLN A 176 -6.27 3.17 7.40
CA GLN A 176 -6.72 2.17 6.43
C GLN A 176 -7.86 1.32 6.99
N LYS A 177 -7.67 0.71 8.18
CA LYS A 177 -8.67 -0.16 8.80
C LYS A 177 -9.90 0.57 9.28
N MET A 178 -9.78 1.84 9.66
CA MET A 178 -10.92 2.67 10.01
C MET A 178 -11.77 3.02 8.77
N GLY A 179 -11.14 3.13 7.59
CA GLY A 179 -11.83 3.39 6.31
C GLY A 179 -12.43 2.15 5.66
N GLU A 180 -11.93 0.96 5.99
CA GLU A 180 -12.34 -0.32 5.39
C GLU A 180 -13.85 -0.61 5.48
N PRO A 181 -14.55 -0.40 6.62
CA PRO A 181 -16.00 -0.63 6.68
C PRO A 181 -16.81 0.24 5.72
N ALA A 182 -16.30 1.45 5.39
CA ALA A 182 -16.95 2.32 4.41
C ALA A 182 -16.68 1.88 2.96
N MET A 183 -15.60 1.12 2.71
CA MET A 183 -15.27 0.62 1.37
C MET A 183 -16.16 -0.57 0.95
N GLY A 184 -16.76 -1.28 1.90
CA GLY A 184 -17.60 -2.45 1.64
C GLY A 184 -16.86 -3.47 0.78
N ASP A 185 -17.50 -3.98 -0.27
CA ASP A 185 -16.95 -5.00 -1.16
C ASP A 185 -15.68 -4.58 -1.92
N LEU A 186 -15.30 -3.29 -1.89
CA LEU A 186 -14.08 -2.78 -2.51
C LEU A 186 -12.91 -2.65 -1.52
N ALA A 187 -13.08 -3.12 -0.28
CA ALA A 187 -12.07 -3.11 0.78
C ALA A 187 -10.73 -3.74 0.37
N TYR A 188 -10.75 -4.72 -0.55
CA TYR A 188 -9.54 -5.38 -1.05
C TYR A 188 -8.54 -4.41 -1.71
N VAL A 189 -9.01 -3.26 -2.21
CA VAL A 189 -8.19 -2.24 -2.87
C VAL A 189 -7.54 -1.26 -1.88
N GLY A 190 -7.96 -1.28 -0.61
CA GLY A 190 -7.45 -0.37 0.42
C GLY A 190 -5.93 -0.40 0.55
N PHE A 191 -5.30 -1.56 0.34
CA PHE A 191 -3.85 -1.70 0.41
C PHE A 191 -3.12 -1.00 -0.75
N ALA A 192 -3.62 -1.10 -1.99
CA ALA A 192 -3.09 -0.34 -3.12
C ALA A 192 -3.24 1.17 -2.90
N ILE A 193 -4.35 1.62 -2.31
CA ILE A 193 -4.57 3.04 -2.01
C ILE A 193 -3.55 3.55 -1.00
N VAL A 194 -3.28 2.81 0.08
CA VAL A 194 -2.25 3.19 1.08
C VAL A 194 -0.87 3.25 0.44
N MET A 195 -0.47 2.23 -0.33
CA MET A 195 0.85 2.20 -0.98
C MET A 195 1.02 3.31 -2.01
N GLY A 196 0.00 3.56 -2.83
CA GLY A 196 -0.01 4.66 -3.79
C GLY A 196 0.07 6.02 -3.09
N SER A 197 -0.70 6.21 -2.02
CA SER A 197 -0.73 7.46 -1.24
C SER A 197 0.63 7.73 -0.59
N ALA A 198 1.24 6.71 0.01
CA ALA A 198 2.56 6.83 0.62
C ALA A 198 3.61 7.32 -0.39
N ILE A 199 3.62 6.75 -1.60
CA ILE A 199 4.55 7.16 -2.66
C ILE A 199 4.23 8.56 -3.19
N PHE A 200 2.97 8.88 -3.40
CA PHE A 200 2.53 10.20 -3.87
C PHE A 200 2.97 11.30 -2.89
N PHE A 201 2.60 11.18 -1.62
CA PHE A 201 2.92 12.19 -0.60
C PHE A 201 4.42 12.24 -0.29
N SER A 202 5.11 11.09 -0.24
CA SER A 202 6.56 11.06 -0.07
C SER A 202 7.28 11.76 -1.23
N SER A 203 6.79 11.60 -2.46
CA SER A 203 7.37 12.28 -3.63
C SER A 203 7.14 13.79 -3.58
N LEU A 204 5.95 14.23 -3.17
CA LEU A 204 5.65 15.65 -2.97
C LEU A 204 6.53 16.30 -1.90
N VAL A 205 6.67 15.66 -0.74
CA VAL A 205 7.54 16.14 0.34
C VAL A 205 9.00 16.18 -0.14
N GLY A 206 9.48 15.16 -0.85
CA GLY A 206 10.83 15.18 -1.42
C GLY A 206 11.06 16.34 -2.40
N VAL A 207 10.04 16.71 -3.20
CA VAL A 207 10.10 17.91 -4.06
C VAL A 207 10.13 19.19 -3.23
N LEU A 208 9.31 19.30 -2.19
CA LEU A 208 9.26 20.48 -1.30
C LEU A 208 10.55 20.69 -0.51
N LEU A 209 11.16 19.60 -0.01
CA LEU A 209 12.46 19.62 0.66
C LEU A 209 13.63 19.90 -0.31
N GLY A 210 13.35 19.98 -1.61
CA GLY A 210 14.34 20.31 -2.62
C GLY A 210 15.28 19.15 -2.97
N GLU A 211 14.92 17.90 -2.63
CA GLU A 211 15.76 16.72 -2.92
C GLU A 211 16.00 16.51 -4.42
N TRP A 212 15.18 17.11 -5.27
CA TRP A 212 15.22 17.00 -6.73
C TRP A 212 15.82 18.26 -7.38
N LYS A 213 16.40 19.18 -6.61
CA LYS A 213 17.16 20.31 -7.15
C LYS A 213 18.47 19.79 -7.75
N GLY A 214 18.80 20.22 -8.97
CA GLY A 214 20.02 19.81 -9.68
C GLY A 214 19.94 18.52 -10.49
N VAL A 215 18.82 17.77 -10.45
CA VAL A 215 18.64 16.57 -11.29
C VAL A 215 18.29 16.94 -12.74
N GLY A 216 18.60 16.05 -13.67
CA GLY A 216 18.38 16.22 -15.10
C GLY A 216 16.91 16.39 -15.46
N ALA A 217 16.64 17.03 -16.61
CA ALA A 217 15.28 17.28 -17.09
C ALA A 217 14.47 15.98 -17.25
N ARG A 218 15.10 14.90 -17.72
CA ARG A 218 14.49 13.57 -17.83
C ARG A 218 14.00 13.04 -16.48
N THR A 219 14.81 13.16 -15.45
CA THR A 219 14.49 12.71 -14.08
C THR A 219 13.30 13.49 -13.51
N LYS A 220 13.26 14.81 -13.73
CA LYS A 220 12.12 15.65 -13.34
C LYS A 220 10.84 15.28 -14.07
N THR A 221 10.92 15.03 -15.39
CA THR A 221 9.75 14.62 -16.19
C THR A 221 9.22 13.26 -15.75
N LEU A 222 10.08 12.27 -15.50
CA LEU A 222 9.66 10.97 -15.00
C LEU A 222 8.95 11.06 -13.64
N LEU A 223 9.51 11.87 -12.72
CA LEU A 223 8.89 12.11 -11.42
C LEU A 223 7.53 12.78 -11.57
N GLY A 224 7.45 13.85 -12.38
CA GLY A 224 6.21 14.58 -12.64
C GLY A 224 5.13 13.70 -13.26
N LEU A 225 5.49 12.90 -14.28
CA LEU A 225 4.58 11.93 -14.89
C LEU A 225 4.11 10.90 -13.86
N GLY A 226 5.01 10.35 -13.03
CA GLY A 226 4.62 9.40 -11.98
C GLY A 226 3.63 9.99 -10.97
N ILE A 227 3.85 11.22 -10.50
CA ILE A 227 2.94 11.92 -9.58
C ILE A 227 1.58 12.16 -10.23
N VAL A 228 1.55 12.63 -11.49
CA VAL A 228 0.30 12.85 -12.24
C VAL A 228 -0.45 11.54 -12.45
N THR A 229 0.25 10.46 -12.83
CA THR A 229 -0.35 9.14 -13.01
C THR A 229 -0.95 8.60 -11.71
N LEU A 230 -0.28 8.79 -10.56
CA LEU A 230 -0.85 8.42 -9.25
C LEU A 230 -2.11 9.23 -8.92
N LEU A 231 -2.13 10.52 -9.23
CA LEU A 231 -3.32 11.36 -9.03
C LEU A 231 -4.50 10.91 -9.91
N VAL A 232 -4.22 10.56 -11.17
CA VAL A 232 -5.23 9.99 -12.08
C VAL A 232 -5.74 8.66 -11.54
N SER A 233 -4.86 7.79 -11.04
CA SER A 233 -5.23 6.51 -10.41
C SER A 233 -6.21 6.71 -9.26
N PHE A 234 -5.96 7.64 -8.34
CA PHE A 234 -6.88 7.94 -7.22
C PHE A 234 -8.24 8.41 -7.71
N SER A 235 -8.25 9.25 -8.75
CA SER A 235 -9.48 9.77 -9.35
C SER A 235 -10.31 8.65 -10.00
N VAL A 236 -9.64 7.74 -10.71
CA VAL A 236 -10.26 6.57 -11.34
C VAL A 236 -10.84 5.61 -10.28
N MET A 237 -10.08 5.29 -9.23
CA MET A 237 -10.58 4.44 -8.14
C MET A 237 -11.76 5.10 -7.40
N SER A 238 -11.70 6.40 -7.16
CA SER A 238 -12.80 7.15 -6.53
C SER A 238 -14.07 7.14 -7.41
N TYR A 239 -13.91 7.27 -8.73
CA TYR A 239 -15.03 7.16 -9.67
C TYR A 239 -15.61 5.74 -9.71
N GLY A 240 -14.76 4.71 -9.74
CA GLY A 240 -15.19 3.31 -9.69
C GLY A 240 -15.98 2.98 -8.43
N TYR A 241 -15.54 3.48 -7.27
CA TYR A 241 -16.28 3.35 -6.01
C TYR A 241 -17.68 3.95 -6.09
N LYS A 242 -17.82 5.17 -6.62
CA LYS A 242 -19.13 5.82 -6.81
C LYS A 242 -20.05 5.03 -7.73
N LEU A 243 -19.52 4.42 -8.79
CA LEU A 243 -20.31 3.56 -9.68
C LEU A 243 -20.85 2.32 -8.96
N THR A 244 -20.02 1.67 -8.13
CA THR A 244 -20.47 0.54 -7.31
C THR A 244 -21.51 0.96 -6.28
N GLU A 245 -21.37 2.14 -5.67
CA GLU A 245 -22.36 2.69 -4.74
C GLU A 245 -23.70 2.98 -5.44
N GLN A 246 -23.67 3.61 -6.61
CA GLN A 246 -24.87 3.87 -7.42
C GLN A 246 -25.55 2.58 -7.89
N ALA A 247 -24.78 1.55 -8.25
CA ALA A 247 -25.32 0.25 -8.64
C ALA A 247 -26.03 -0.50 -7.49
N LYS A 248 -25.77 -0.12 -6.23
CA LYS A 248 -26.47 -0.67 -5.05
C LYS A 248 -27.79 0.04 -4.75
N LEU A 249 -28.14 1.13 -5.45
CA LEU A 249 -29.40 1.83 -5.23
C LEU A 249 -30.60 0.94 -5.64
N PRO A 250 -31.67 0.87 -4.82
CA PRO A 250 -32.81 -0.02 -5.06
C PRO A 250 -33.49 0.22 -6.42
N GLU A 251 -33.56 1.48 -6.84
CA GLU A 251 -34.15 1.90 -8.11
C GLU A 251 -33.35 1.36 -9.31
N VAL A 252 -32.02 1.44 -9.25
CA VAL A 252 -31.12 0.94 -10.30
C VAL A 252 -31.13 -0.58 -10.36
N GLN A 253 -31.21 -1.26 -9.21
CA GLN A 253 -31.34 -2.71 -9.16
C GLN A 253 -32.67 -3.18 -9.76
N ALA A 254 -33.77 -2.48 -9.46
CA ALA A 254 -35.07 -2.77 -10.04
C ALA A 254 -35.06 -2.58 -11.56
N GLU A 255 -34.48 -1.49 -12.06
CA GLU A 255 -34.36 -1.23 -13.50
C GLU A 255 -33.51 -2.31 -14.21
N ARG A 256 -32.40 -2.72 -13.60
CA ARG A 256 -31.54 -3.79 -14.15
C ARG A 256 -32.24 -5.14 -14.18
N ALA A 257 -32.98 -5.49 -13.12
CA ALA A 257 -33.76 -6.72 -13.06
C ALA A 257 -34.87 -6.74 -14.12
N VAL A 258 -35.52 -5.60 -14.36
CA VAL A 258 -36.51 -5.45 -15.44
C VAL A 258 -35.84 -5.61 -16.80
N GLN A 259 -34.69 -4.98 -17.04
CA GLN A 259 -33.97 -5.09 -18.30
C GLN A 259 -33.48 -6.52 -18.57
N ASP A 260 -32.98 -7.22 -17.55
CA ASP A 260 -32.56 -8.62 -17.67
C ASP A 260 -33.74 -9.54 -17.96
N ALA A 261 -34.89 -9.30 -17.33
CA ALA A 261 -36.13 -10.01 -17.63
C ALA A 261 -36.59 -9.77 -19.08
N LEU A 262 -36.54 -8.52 -19.57
CA LEU A 262 -36.86 -8.18 -20.96
C LEU A 262 -35.90 -8.88 -21.93
N ASN A 263 -34.60 -8.85 -21.66
CA ASN A 263 -33.59 -9.53 -22.48
C ASN A 263 -33.79 -11.06 -22.49
N ALA A 264 -34.17 -11.66 -21.37
CA ALA A 264 -34.47 -13.09 -21.27
C ALA A 264 -35.72 -13.48 -22.08
N VAL A 265 -36.78 -12.67 -21.99
CA VAL A 265 -37.99 -12.83 -22.82
C VAL A 265 -37.66 -12.72 -24.31
N GLN A 266 -36.85 -11.73 -24.68
CA GLN A 266 -36.44 -11.52 -26.07
C GLN A 266 -35.57 -12.67 -26.61
N ARG A 267 -34.74 -13.29 -25.75
CA ARG A 267 -33.98 -14.51 -26.10
C ARG A 267 -34.89 -15.72 -26.30
N MET A 268 -35.94 -15.88 -25.49
CA MET A 268 -36.93 -16.95 -25.67
C MET A 268 -37.82 -16.76 -26.90
N GLN A 269 -38.08 -15.51 -27.31
CA GLN A 269 -38.82 -15.22 -28.54
C GLN A 269 -37.99 -15.45 -29.81
N ASN A 270 -36.66 -15.41 -29.70
CA ASN A 270 -35.73 -15.60 -30.82
C ASN A 270 -35.14 -17.02 -30.89
N SER A 271 -35.56 -17.95 -30.03
CA SER A 271 -35.19 -19.38 -30.03
C SER A 271 -36.33 -20.24 -30.56
#